data_AF-A0A1K1RAT0-F1
#
_entry.id   AF-A0A1K1RAT0-F1
#
_cell.length_a   1.000
_cell.length_b   1.000
_cell.length_c   1.000
_cell.angle_alpha   90.00
_cell.angle_beta   90.00
_cell.angle_gamma   90.00
#
_symmetry.space_group_name_H-M   'P 1'
#
loop_
_entity.id
_entity.type
_entity.pdbx_description
1 polymer ?
#
loop_
_entity_poly.entity_id
_entity_poly.type
_entity_poly.pdbx_seq_one_letter_code
_entity_poly.pdbx_strand_id
1 'polypeptide(L)'
;MLPMEQETMELLVIGYAIVMGIAVVFVSLLWIKERKEVYASAFGWMLAHFLVFTAAVACCLTAIGSRHEQQAMASEANSLWLGAGGVLWAAAMLCLLAAVSAFTARKMDSPN
;
A
#
# COMPACT_ATOMS: atom_id res chain seq x y z
N MET A 1 24.23 -9.19 -5.48
CA MET A 1 23.77 -7.84 -5.87
C MET A 1 25.00 -6.98 -6.07
N LEU A 2 25.01 -6.13 -7.11
CA LEU A 2 26.06 -5.13 -7.24
C LEU A 2 25.86 -4.06 -6.14
N PRO A 3 26.93 -3.48 -5.57
CA PRO A 3 26.84 -2.54 -4.46
C PRO A 3 25.90 -1.35 -4.75
N MET A 4 25.84 -0.87 -6.00
CA MET A 4 24.93 0.23 -6.37
C MET A 4 23.45 -0.16 -6.39
N GLU A 5 23.12 -1.43 -6.68
CA GLU A 5 21.73 -1.91 -6.71
C GLU A 5 21.18 -2.06 -5.29
N GLN A 6 22.05 -2.41 -4.34
CA GLN A 6 21.69 -2.52 -2.94
C GLN A 6 21.40 -1.15 -2.32
N GLU A 7 22.25 -0.14 -2.59
CA GLU A 7 22.01 1.24 -2.11
C GLU A 7 20.74 1.85 -2.72
N THR A 8 20.47 1.60 -4.01
CA THR A 8 19.25 2.12 -4.66
C THR A 8 17.98 1.43 -4.16
N MET A 9 18.02 0.13 -3.87
CA MET A 9 16.89 -0.55 -3.23
C MET A 9 16.68 -0.07 -1.79
N GLU A 10 17.73 0.15 -1.00
CA GLU A 10 17.60 0.73 0.34
C GLU A 10 16.98 2.13 0.30
N LEU A 11 17.43 3.00 -0.61
CA LEU A 11 16.84 4.33 -0.81
C LEU A 11 15.35 4.25 -1.18
N LEU A 12 14.96 3.29 -2.02
CA LEU A 12 13.56 3.08 -2.41
C LEU A 12 12.72 2.63 -1.20
N VAL A 13 13.23 1.71 -0.38
CA VAL A 13 12.56 1.22 0.83
C VAL A 13 12.41 2.35 1.86
N ILE A 14 13.47 3.14 2.08
CA ILE A 14 13.44 4.27 3.01
C ILE A 14 12.44 5.33 2.54
N GLY A 15 12.48 5.71 1.26
CA GLY A 15 11.53 6.66 0.68
C GLY A 15 10.09 6.20 0.81
N TYR A 16 9.83 4.92 0.51
CA TYR A 16 8.53 4.30 0.72
C TYR A 16 8.10 4.38 2.19
N ALA A 17 8.96 3.98 3.13
CA ALA A 17 8.65 3.98 4.56
C ALA A 17 8.29 5.38 5.09
N ILE A 18 8.97 6.42 4.62
CA ILE A 18 8.68 7.81 4.99
C ILE A 18 7.28 8.21 4.51
N VAL A 19 6.97 8.01 3.23
CA VAL A 19 5.67 8.36 2.66
C VAL A 19 4.55 7.57 3.34
N MET A 20 4.77 6.28 3.55
CA MET A 20 3.81 5.39 4.18
C MET A 20 3.56 5.76 5.65
N GLY A 21 4.62 6.10 6.38
CA GLY A 21 4.55 6.59 7.75
C GLY A 21 3.75 7.88 7.86
N ILE A 22 4.03 8.87 6.99
CA ILE A 22 3.27 10.12 6.94
C ILE A 22 1.79 9.84 6.66
N ALA A 23 1.49 8.99 5.68
CA ALA A 23 0.12 8.64 5.32
C ALA A 23 -0.65 8.00 6.49
N VAL A 24 -0.04 7.05 7.21
CA VAL A 24 -0.63 6.42 8.40
C VAL A 24 -0.86 7.44 9.52
N VAL A 25 0.08 8.36 9.74
CA VAL A 25 -0.06 9.42 10.75
C VAL A 25 -1.23 10.35 10.40
N PHE A 26 -1.32 10.81 9.16
CA PHE A 26 -2.44 11.67 8.72
C PHE A 26 -3.79 10.98 8.89
N VAL A 27 -3.88 9.72 8.50
CA VAL A 27 -5.12 8.93 8.64
C VAL A 27 -5.47 8.70 10.11
N SER A 28 -4.47 8.45 10.96
CA SER A 28 -4.68 8.29 12.40
C SER A 28 -5.13 9.60 13.06
N LEU A 29 -4.54 10.74 12.67
CA LEU A 29 -4.95 12.07 13.14
C LEU A 29 -6.37 12.41 12.69
N LEU A 30 -6.73 12.09 11.44
CA LEU A 30 -8.07 12.30 10.92
C LEU A 30 -9.09 11.40 11.65
N TRP A 31 -8.72 10.16 12.01
CA TRP A 31 -9.55 9.28 12.83
C TRP A 31 -9.85 9.90 14.19
N ILE A 32 -8.82 10.38 14.89
CA ILE A 32 -8.95 10.95 16.23
C ILE A 32 -9.82 12.23 16.21
N LYS A 33 -9.72 13.00 15.12
CA LYS A 33 -10.47 14.24 14.93
C LYS A 33 -11.94 13.99 14.58
N GLU A 34 -12.24 13.05 13.68
CA GLU A 34 -13.58 12.73 13.20
C GLU A 34 -14.24 11.60 14.02
N ARG A 35 -14.09 11.64 15.35
CA ARG A 35 -14.49 10.62 16.36
C ARG A 35 -15.98 10.22 16.41
N LYS A 36 -16.74 10.38 15.33
CA LYS A 36 -18.06 9.79 15.13
C LYS A 36 -17.88 8.31 14.79
N GLU A 37 -18.42 7.44 15.63
CA GLU A 37 -18.43 5.96 15.47
C GLU A 37 -18.89 5.51 14.08
N VAL A 38 -19.68 6.35 13.41
CA VAL A 38 -20.17 6.19 12.04
C VAL A 38 -19.05 6.12 10.98
N TYR A 39 -17.92 6.81 11.17
CA TYR A 39 -16.78 6.81 10.24
C TYR A 39 -15.70 5.76 10.56
N ALA A 40 -15.81 5.07 11.69
CA ALA A 40 -14.85 4.04 12.11
C ALA A 40 -14.74 2.91 11.07
N SER A 41 -15.85 2.58 10.39
CA SER A 41 -15.86 1.62 9.29
C SER A 41 -15.00 2.10 8.11
N ALA A 42 -15.22 3.31 7.60
CA ALA A 42 -14.48 3.85 6.45
C ALA A 42 -12.98 3.98 6.72
N PHE A 43 -12.60 4.35 7.94
CA PHE A 43 -11.20 4.35 8.33
C PHE A 43 -10.61 2.94 8.49
N GLY A 44 -11.38 1.96 8.96
CA GLY A 44 -10.95 0.56 9.01
C GLY A 44 -10.60 0.03 7.61
N TRP A 45 -11.40 0.39 6.61
CA TRP A 45 -11.11 0.11 5.19
C TRP A 45 -9.84 0.83 4.72
N MET A 46 -9.57 2.04 5.20
CA MET A 46 -8.35 2.79 4.86
C MET A 46 -7.08 2.19 5.49
N LEU A 47 -7.17 1.70 6.73
CA LEU A 47 -6.09 0.94 7.37
C LEU A 47 -5.84 -0.40 6.67
N ALA A 48 -6.91 -1.11 6.32
CA ALA A 48 -6.81 -2.34 5.53
C ALA A 48 -6.15 -2.08 4.17
N HIS A 49 -6.48 -0.96 3.50
CA HIS A 49 -5.81 -0.53 2.28
C HIS A 49 -4.30 -0.40 2.48
N PHE A 50 -3.86 0.31 3.53
CA PHE A 50 -2.43 0.47 3.80
C PHE A 50 -1.71 -0.84 4.06
N LEU A 51 -2.33 -1.79 4.78
CA LEU A 51 -1.74 -3.11 5.00
C LEU A 51 -1.59 -3.89 3.69
N VAL A 52 -2.64 -3.94 2.86
CA VAL A 52 -2.62 -4.63 1.57
C VAL A 52 -1.63 -3.97 0.61
N PHE A 53 -1.57 -2.64 0.60
CA PHE A 53 -0.62 -1.89 -0.21
C PHE A 53 0.83 -2.12 0.22
N THR A 54 1.09 -2.22 1.54
CA THR A 54 2.42 -2.56 2.06
C THR A 54 2.84 -3.97 1.65
N ALA A 55 1.93 -4.94 1.73
CA ALA A 55 2.19 -6.29 1.24
C ALA A 55 2.46 -6.32 -0.29
N ALA A 56 1.71 -5.52 -1.07
CA ALA A 56 1.94 -5.38 -2.51
C ALA A 56 3.35 -4.87 -2.82
N VAL A 57 3.77 -3.81 -2.12
CA VAL A 57 5.09 -3.19 -2.30
C VAL A 57 6.20 -4.13 -1.84
N ALA A 58 6.01 -4.89 -0.75
CA ALA A 58 6.95 -5.90 -0.31
C ALA A 58 7.12 -7.03 -1.35
N CYS A 59 6.04 -7.50 -1.96
CA CYS A 59 6.10 -8.46 -3.08
C CYS A 59 6.88 -7.88 -4.27
N CYS A 60 6.61 -6.63 -4.66
CA CYS A 60 7.33 -5.97 -5.75
C CYS A 60 8.83 -5.77 -5.45
N LEU A 61 9.18 -5.37 -4.22
CA LEU A 61 10.56 -5.23 -3.76
C LEU A 61 11.29 -6.58 -3.77
N THR A 62 10.63 -7.65 -3.30
CA THR A 62 11.18 -9.01 -3.31
C THR A 62 11.41 -9.51 -4.75
N ALA A 63 10.48 -9.18 -5.66
CA ALA A 63 10.60 -9.46 -7.09
C ALA A 63 11.84 -8.74 -7.68
N ILE A 64 12.00 -7.45 -7.42
CA ILE A 64 13.12 -6.65 -7.94
C ILE A 64 14.46 -7.07 -7.34
N GLY A 65 14.52 -7.40 -6.04
CA GLY A 65 15.76 -7.79 -5.36
C GLY A 65 16.25 -9.20 -5.70
N SER A 66 15.35 -10.15 -5.96
CA SER A 66 15.70 -11.55 -6.28
C SER A 66 16.34 -11.73 -7.67
N ARG A 67 16.45 -10.67 -8.47
CA ARG A 67 16.95 -10.69 -9.86
C ARG A 67 18.40 -11.19 -10.01
N HIS A 68 19.16 -11.28 -8.93
CA HIS A 68 20.58 -11.66 -8.95
C HIS A 68 20.86 -13.10 -8.47
N GLU A 69 19.88 -13.83 -7.93
CA GLU A 69 20.09 -15.26 -7.65
C GLU A 69 20.10 -16.02 -8.97
N GLN A 70 21.29 -16.43 -9.40
CA GLN A 70 21.56 -17.23 -10.58
C GLN A 70 20.83 -18.59 -10.51
N GLN A 71 19.57 -18.60 -10.91
CA GLN A 71 18.84 -19.81 -11.27
C GLN A 71 18.21 -19.60 -12.65
N ALA A 72 18.29 -20.61 -13.51
CA ALA A 72 17.82 -20.58 -14.90
C ALA A 72 16.31 -20.26 -15.06
N MET A 73 15.57 -20.11 -13.96
CA MET A 73 14.14 -19.79 -13.86
C MET A 73 13.87 -18.46 -13.10
N ALA A 74 14.86 -17.59 -12.94
CA ALA A 74 14.73 -16.34 -12.16
C ALA A 74 13.69 -15.36 -12.74
N SER A 75 13.48 -15.36 -14.06
CA SER A 75 12.52 -14.46 -14.72
C SER A 75 11.05 -14.85 -14.47
N GLU A 76 10.76 -16.15 -14.31
CA GLU A 76 9.41 -16.66 -14.07
C GLU A 76 8.96 -16.36 -12.64
N ALA A 77 9.84 -16.66 -11.66
CA ALA A 77 9.57 -16.36 -10.26
C ALA A 77 9.39 -14.86 -10.03
N ASN A 78 10.24 -14.03 -10.64
CA ASN A 78 10.13 -12.57 -10.54
C ASN A 78 8.82 -12.05 -11.15
N SER A 79 8.44 -12.53 -12.34
CA SER A 79 7.16 -12.15 -12.96
C SER A 79 5.94 -12.59 -12.14
N LEU A 80 6.03 -13.73 -11.45
CA LEU A 80 4.97 -14.21 -10.56
C LEU A 80 4.78 -13.30 -9.34
N TRP A 81 5.88 -12.91 -8.68
CA TRP A 81 5.85 -11.99 -7.53
C TRP A 81 5.40 -10.58 -7.92
N LEU A 82 5.82 -10.10 -9.10
CA LEU A 82 5.43 -8.80 -9.64
C LEU A 82 3.95 -8.80 -10.05
N GLY A 83 3.48 -9.90 -10.66
CA GLY A 83 2.07 -10.10 -10.96
C GLY A 83 1.20 -10.16 -9.70
N ALA A 84 1.62 -10.92 -8.68
CA ALA A 84 0.93 -10.97 -7.39
C ALA A 84 0.92 -9.61 -6.68
N GLY A 85 2.04 -8.87 -6.72
CA GLY A 85 2.13 -7.50 -6.23
C GLY A 85 1.19 -6.55 -6.97
N GLY A 86 1.09 -6.67 -8.29
CA GLY A 86 0.15 -5.90 -9.11
C GLY A 86 -1.33 -6.18 -8.79
N VAL A 87 -1.69 -7.45 -8.56
CA VAL A 87 -3.05 -7.82 -8.15
C VAL A 87 -3.37 -7.30 -6.75
N LEU A 88 -2.45 -7.44 -5.79
CA LEU A 88 -2.61 -6.85 -4.45
C LEU A 88 -2.74 -5.32 -4.52
N TRP A 89 -1.98 -4.67 -5.39
CA TRP A 89 -2.07 -3.23 -5.62
C TRP A 89 -3.44 -2.82 -6.17
N ALA A 90 -3.97 -3.55 -7.16
CA ALA A 90 -5.29 -3.29 -7.72
C ALA A 90 -6.39 -3.49 -6.65
N ALA A 91 -6.29 -4.54 -5.83
CA ALA A 91 -7.19 -4.77 -4.71
C ALA A 91 -7.11 -3.63 -3.68
N ALA A 92 -5.91 -3.11 -3.41
CA ALA A 92 -5.74 -1.94 -2.57
C ALA A 92 -6.50 -0.75 -3.17
N MET A 93 -6.30 -0.41 -4.44
CA MET A 93 -6.98 0.73 -5.08
C MET A 93 -8.51 0.63 -4.98
N LEU A 94 -9.10 -0.56 -5.15
CA LEU A 94 -10.54 -0.77 -4.95
C LEU A 94 -10.98 -0.50 -3.51
N CYS A 95 -10.18 -0.93 -2.53
CA CYS A 95 -10.40 -0.67 -1.10
C CYS A 95 -10.38 0.85 -0.79
N LEU A 96 -9.48 1.60 -1.45
CA LEU A 96 -9.40 3.06 -1.33
C LEU A 96 -10.61 3.76 -1.96
N LEU A 97 -11.04 3.34 -3.15
CA LEU A 97 -12.27 3.85 -3.76
C LEU A 97 -13.50 3.58 -2.90
N ALA A 98 -13.58 2.40 -2.27
CA ALA A 98 -14.67 2.06 -1.34
C ALA A 98 -14.66 2.99 -0.11
N ALA A 99 -13.49 3.24 0.48
CA ALA A 99 -13.37 4.19 1.60
C ALA A 99 -13.79 5.61 1.19
N VAL A 100 -13.31 6.13 0.06
CA VAL A 100 -13.62 7.50 -0.42
C VAL A 100 -15.09 7.65 -0.80
N SER A 101 -15.68 6.65 -1.45
CA SER A 101 -17.12 6.66 -1.79
C SER A 101 -17.99 6.60 -0.53
N ALA A 102 -17.61 5.79 0.47
CA ALA A 102 -18.29 5.76 1.77
C ALA A 102 -18.22 7.12 2.51
N PHE A 103 -17.08 7.82 2.44
CA PHE A 103 -16.96 9.18 2.96
C PHE A 103 -17.83 10.19 2.18
N THR A 104 -17.85 10.09 0.85
CA THR A 104 -18.56 11.06 -0.01
C THR A 104 -20.07 10.90 0.04
N ALA A 105 -20.58 9.66 0.01
CA ALA A 105 -22.01 9.37 0.08
C ALA A 105 -22.63 9.87 1.40
N ARG A 106 -21.86 9.84 2.50
CA ARG A 106 -22.35 10.28 3.82
C ARG A 106 -22.27 11.79 4.03
N LYS A 107 -21.42 12.50 3.28
CA LYS A 107 -21.46 13.97 3.22
C LYS A 107 -22.74 14.48 2.55
N MET A 108 -23.35 13.70 1.66
CA MET A 108 -24.59 14.05 0.96
C MET A 108 -25.86 13.79 1.79
N ASP A 109 -25.81 12.89 2.77
CA ASP A 109 -26.96 12.50 3.62
C ASP A 109 -27.13 13.38 4.89
N SER A 110 -26.18 14.27 5.15
CA SER A 110 -26.28 15.31 6.18
C SER A 110 -26.40 16.68 5.50
N PRO A 111 -27.57 17.04 4.93
CA PRO A 111 -27.79 18.41 4.50
C PRO A 111 -27.78 19.28 5.76
N ASN A 112 -26.94 20.31 5.75
CA ASN A 112 -27.01 21.39 6.74
C ASN A 112 -28.35 22.10 6.65
#